data_AF-A0A2G5VX49-F1
#
_entry.id   AF-A0A2G5VX49-F1
#
_cell.length_a   1.000
_cell.length_b   1.000
_cell.length_c   1.000
_cell.angle_alpha   90.00
_cell.angle_beta   90.00
_cell.angle_gamma   90.00
#
_symmetry.space_group_name_H-M   'P 1'
#
loop_
_entity.id
_entity.type
_entity.pdbx_description
1 polymer ?
#
loop_
_entity_poly.entity_id
_entity_poly.type
_entity_poly.pdbx_seq_one_letter_code
_entity_poly.pdbx_strand_id
1 'polypeptide(L)'
;MKKLSILLIILGLLTGCSEKGTYIKNTTSQDENSVEKVIMSNDHVKLAKVLLFEDELLAGIRVNTFSRFQKKSIATDIKKKLEKEYPDLKITVSADSKILLETEKLIRKKGEKDYQKKIDKIKSIEKEQT
;
A
#
# COMPACT_ATOMS: atom_id res chain seq x y z
N MET A 1 2.61 -42.78 18.20
CA MET A 1 1.70 -41.61 18.35
C MET A 1 2.42 -40.28 18.58
N LYS A 2 3.52 -40.21 19.37
CA LYS A 2 4.30 -38.96 19.58
C LYS A 2 4.83 -38.29 18.30
N LYS A 3 5.27 -39.06 17.30
CA LYS A 3 5.76 -38.51 16.01
C LYS A 3 4.65 -37.89 15.15
N LEU A 4 3.42 -38.39 15.24
CA LEU A 4 2.25 -37.85 14.52
C LEU A 4 1.78 -36.52 15.15
N SER A 5 1.91 -36.41 16.49
CA SER A 5 1.60 -35.18 17.22
C SER A 5 2.57 -34.04 16.90
N ILE A 6 3.85 -34.35 16.65
CA ILE A 6 4.86 -33.35 16.22
C ILE A 6 4.57 -32.87 14.79
N LEU A 7 4.15 -33.78 13.90
CA LEU A 7 3.78 -33.44 12.52
C LEU A 7 2.59 -32.46 12.46
N LEU A 8 1.60 -32.64 13.33
CA LEU A 8 0.44 -31.75 13.48
C LEU A 8 0.80 -30.35 14.00
N ILE A 9 1.77 -30.26 14.92
CA ILE A 9 2.28 -28.97 15.43
C ILE A 9 3.07 -28.21 14.35
N ILE A 10 3.86 -28.92 13.54
CA ILE A 10 4.59 -28.31 12.41
C ILE A 10 3.63 -27.79 11.32
N LEU A 11 2.54 -28.52 11.05
CA LEU A 11 1.51 -28.06 10.08
C LEU A 11 0.76 -26.81 10.57
N GLY A 12 0.55 -26.65 11.87
CA GLY A 12 -0.13 -25.47 12.44
C GLY A 12 0.67 -24.17 12.30
N LEU A 13 2.00 -24.24 12.33
CA LEU A 13 2.90 -23.08 12.25
C LEU A 13 3.01 -22.47 10.84
N LEU A 14 2.47 -23.14 9.82
CA LEU A 14 2.50 -22.64 8.43
C LEU A 14 1.34 -21.70 8.09
N THR A 15 0.41 -21.46 9.01
CA THR A 15 -0.70 -20.52 8.80
C THR A 15 -0.24 -19.08 9.04
N GLY A 16 0.51 -18.52 8.09
CA GLY A 16 0.85 -17.11 8.08
C GLY A 16 -0.40 -16.25 7.87
N CYS A 17 -0.72 -15.38 8.83
CA CYS A 17 -1.79 -14.38 8.67
C CYS A 17 -1.41 -13.43 7.52
N SER A 18 -2.14 -13.56 6.41
CA SER A 18 -1.84 -12.85 5.16
C SER A 18 -2.91 -11.78 4.94
N GLU A 19 -2.60 -10.53 5.26
CA GLU A 19 -3.47 -9.38 4.99
C GLU A 19 -3.64 -9.17 3.47
N LYS A 20 -4.87 -8.89 3.04
CA LYS A 20 -5.29 -8.66 1.65
C LYS A 20 -6.31 -7.51 1.59
N GLY A 21 -6.43 -6.86 0.43
CA GLY A 21 -7.45 -5.83 0.15
C GLY A 21 -6.92 -4.40 0.08
N THR A 22 -7.80 -3.41 -0.03
CA THR A 22 -7.45 -1.98 -0.08
C THR A 22 -8.00 -1.27 1.14
N TYR A 23 -7.20 -0.40 1.75
CA TYR A 23 -7.67 0.52 2.77
C TYR A 23 -7.40 1.94 2.32
N ILE A 24 -8.46 2.67 2.05
CA ILE A 24 -8.41 4.07 1.64
C ILE A 24 -8.85 4.93 2.83
N LYS A 25 -8.07 5.97 3.12
CA LYS A 25 -8.49 7.06 3.99
C LYS A 25 -8.58 8.31 3.16
N ASN A 26 -9.79 8.76 2.89
CA ASN A 26 -10.01 10.03 2.24
C ASN A 26 -10.30 11.11 3.28
N THR A 27 -9.65 12.26 3.09
CA THR A 27 -9.91 13.49 3.82
C THR A 27 -10.33 14.62 2.89
N THR A 28 -10.53 14.30 1.60
CA THR A 28 -10.89 15.20 0.50
C THR A 28 -12.24 14.77 -0.10
N SER A 29 -12.74 15.53 -1.09
CA SER A 29 -13.97 15.24 -1.83
C SER A 29 -13.80 14.26 -3.01
N GLN A 30 -12.61 13.67 -3.19
CA GLN A 30 -12.32 12.77 -4.30
C GLN A 30 -13.08 11.44 -4.19
N ASP A 31 -13.33 10.77 -5.32
CA ASP A 31 -14.01 9.46 -5.33
C ASP A 31 -13.03 8.33 -4.93
N GLU A 32 -13.23 7.76 -3.73
CA GLU A 32 -12.46 6.63 -3.21
C GLU A 32 -12.55 5.38 -4.11
N ASN A 33 -13.73 5.15 -4.70
CA ASN A 33 -13.99 3.92 -5.47
C ASN A 33 -13.18 3.87 -6.77
N SER A 34 -12.97 5.03 -7.40
CA SER A 34 -12.18 5.14 -8.62
C SER A 34 -10.69 4.84 -8.35
N VAL A 35 -10.12 5.37 -7.25
CA VAL A 35 -8.74 5.05 -6.84
C VAL A 35 -8.56 3.57 -6.55
N GLU A 36 -9.49 2.97 -5.80
CA GLU A 36 -9.45 1.53 -5.51
C GLU A 36 -9.46 0.71 -6.80
N LYS A 37 -10.35 1.06 -7.75
CA LYS A 37 -10.48 0.36 -9.02
C LYS A 37 -9.20 0.40 -9.84
N VAL A 38 -8.51 1.53 -9.90
CA VAL A 38 -7.23 1.63 -10.62
C VAL A 38 -6.18 0.70 -10.02
N ILE A 39 -6.01 0.73 -8.70
CA ILE A 39 -4.96 -0.04 -8.02
C ILE A 39 -5.28 -1.54 -8.07
N MET A 40 -6.54 -1.93 -7.81
CA MET A 40 -6.98 -3.32 -7.80
C MET A 40 -7.21 -3.91 -9.18
N SER A 41 -7.25 -3.10 -10.26
CA SER A 41 -7.22 -3.60 -11.64
C SER A 41 -5.94 -4.35 -11.98
N ASN A 42 -4.88 -4.16 -11.18
CA ASN A 42 -3.63 -4.90 -11.29
C ASN A 42 -3.67 -6.13 -10.38
N ASP A 43 -3.82 -7.30 -10.98
CA ASP A 43 -3.90 -8.62 -10.32
C ASP A 43 -2.65 -8.99 -9.52
N HIS A 44 -1.52 -8.33 -9.79
CA HIS A 44 -0.29 -8.50 -9.03
C HIS A 44 -0.30 -7.75 -7.69
N VAL A 45 -1.27 -6.86 -7.43
CA VAL A 45 -1.40 -6.17 -6.14
C VAL A 45 -2.20 -7.01 -5.17
N LYS A 46 -1.60 -7.29 -4.00
CA LYS A 46 -2.21 -8.07 -2.93
C LYS A 46 -2.89 -7.19 -1.88
N LEU A 47 -2.27 -6.05 -1.57
CA LEU A 47 -2.72 -5.12 -0.54
C LEU A 47 -2.33 -3.70 -0.92
N ALA A 48 -3.20 -2.74 -0.66
CA ALA A 48 -2.92 -1.32 -0.83
C ALA A 48 -3.40 -0.52 0.38
N LYS A 49 -2.61 0.47 0.77
CA LYS A 49 -2.94 1.46 1.80
C LYS A 49 -2.81 2.83 1.15
N VAL A 50 -3.90 3.58 1.09
CA VAL A 50 -3.96 4.86 0.38
C VAL A 50 -4.44 5.96 1.31
N LEU A 51 -3.72 7.06 1.31
CA LEU A 51 -4.11 8.30 1.97
C LEU A 51 -4.32 9.38 0.89
N LEU A 52 -5.54 9.92 0.85
CA LEU A 52 -5.83 11.14 0.10
C LEU A 52 -5.92 12.30 1.09
N PHE A 53 -5.03 13.27 0.92
CA PHE A 53 -4.94 14.45 1.77
C PHE A 53 -4.64 15.68 0.92
N GLU A 54 -5.51 16.69 0.98
CA GLU A 54 -5.44 17.91 0.16
C GLU A 54 -5.28 17.60 -1.35
N ASP A 55 -4.16 18.02 -1.96
CA ASP A 55 -3.82 17.77 -3.36
C ASP A 55 -2.88 16.55 -3.53
N GLU A 56 -2.73 15.72 -2.50
CA GLU A 56 -1.80 14.60 -2.48
C GLU A 56 -2.47 13.23 -2.36
N LEU A 57 -1.95 12.28 -3.14
CA LEU A 57 -2.31 10.87 -3.04
C LEU A 57 -1.06 10.06 -2.75
N LEU A 58 -0.99 9.50 -1.54
CA LEU A 58 0.07 8.61 -1.11
C LEU A 58 -0.46 7.17 -1.06
N ALA A 59 0.09 6.29 -1.90
CA ALA A 59 -0.25 4.88 -1.94
C ALA A 59 0.97 4.00 -1.66
N GLY A 60 0.88 3.22 -0.59
CA GLY A 60 1.74 2.05 -0.40
C GLY A 60 1.07 0.81 -0.97
N ILE A 61 1.80 0.02 -1.74
CA ILE A 61 1.30 -1.25 -2.29
C ILE A 61 2.17 -2.43 -1.87
N ARG A 62 1.54 -3.59 -1.69
CA ARG A 62 2.19 -4.89 -1.54
C ARG A 62 1.79 -5.75 -2.73
N VAL A 63 2.78 -6.24 -3.44
CA VAL A 63 2.57 -7.15 -4.58
C VAL A 63 2.54 -8.60 -4.13
N ASN A 64 2.03 -9.47 -5.00
CA ASN A 64 2.08 -10.92 -4.83
C ASN A 64 3.54 -11.42 -4.72
N THR A 65 3.74 -12.53 -4.01
CA THR A 65 5.08 -13.10 -3.76
C THR A 65 5.86 -13.33 -5.05
N PHE A 66 5.20 -13.86 -6.08
CA PHE A 66 5.82 -14.13 -7.39
C PHE A 66 6.12 -12.86 -8.19
N SER A 67 5.45 -11.74 -7.88
CA SER A 67 5.60 -10.46 -8.57
C SER A 67 6.63 -9.53 -7.90
N ARG A 68 7.35 -10.02 -6.87
CA ARG A 68 8.28 -9.19 -6.09
C ARG A 68 9.42 -8.57 -6.91
N PHE A 69 9.85 -9.24 -7.97
CA PHE A 69 10.95 -8.77 -8.83
C PHE A 69 10.52 -7.62 -9.74
N GLN A 70 9.22 -7.54 -10.05
CA GLN A 70 8.61 -6.49 -10.87
C GLN A 70 7.90 -5.42 -10.03
N LYS A 71 8.12 -5.39 -8.71
CA LYS A 71 7.44 -4.47 -7.79
C LYS A 71 7.57 -2.98 -8.19
N LYS A 72 8.74 -2.58 -8.70
CA LYS A 72 9.03 -1.20 -9.15
C LYS A 72 8.27 -0.85 -10.44
N SER A 73 8.21 -1.79 -11.39
CA SER A 73 7.41 -1.62 -12.61
C SER A 73 5.93 -1.51 -12.28
N ILE A 74 5.41 -2.42 -11.46
CA ILE A 74 4.00 -2.41 -11.04
C ILE A 74 3.63 -1.07 -10.38
N ALA A 75 4.44 -0.58 -9.44
CA ALA A 75 4.20 0.71 -8.80
C ALA A 75 4.20 1.88 -9.80
N THR A 76 5.13 1.84 -10.75
CA THR A 76 5.25 2.87 -11.80
C THR A 76 4.05 2.85 -12.75
N ASP A 77 3.57 1.67 -13.13
CA ASP A 77 2.42 1.52 -14.02
C ASP A 77 1.13 1.98 -13.35
N ILE A 78 0.95 1.67 -12.07
CA ILE A 78 -0.19 2.16 -11.27
C ILE A 78 -0.10 3.68 -11.11
N LYS A 79 1.08 4.22 -10.81
CA LYS A 79 1.31 5.67 -10.71
C LYS A 79 0.87 6.39 -11.99
N LYS A 80 1.33 5.93 -13.15
CA LYS A 80 0.97 6.52 -14.46
C LYS A 80 -0.53 6.48 -14.74
N LYS A 81 -1.24 5.43 -14.30
CA LYS A 81 -2.69 5.35 -14.45
C LYS A 81 -3.39 6.38 -13.56
N LEU A 82 -2.98 6.47 -12.29
CA LEU A 82 -3.52 7.45 -11.35
C LEU A 82 -3.24 8.89 -11.78
N GLU A 83 -2.06 9.18 -12.32
CA GLU A 83 -1.73 10.53 -12.85
C GLU A 83 -2.61 10.93 -14.04
N LYS A 84 -3.08 9.96 -14.84
CA LYS A 84 -4.00 10.22 -15.95
C LYS A 84 -5.43 10.48 -15.48
N GLU A 85 -5.87 9.77 -14.44
CA GLU A 85 -7.22 9.94 -13.89
C GLU A 85 -7.33 11.16 -12.98
N TYR A 86 -6.24 11.53 -12.30
CA TYR A 86 -6.19 12.63 -11.34
C TYR A 86 -5.01 13.56 -11.67
N PRO A 87 -5.07 14.33 -12.77
CA PRO A 87 -3.98 15.20 -13.20
C PRO A 87 -3.67 16.33 -12.21
N ASP A 88 -4.65 16.70 -11.38
CA ASP A 88 -4.52 17.78 -10.40
C ASP A 88 -3.88 17.31 -9.08
N LEU A 89 -3.65 16.01 -8.91
CA LEU A 89 -3.09 15.44 -7.68
C LEU A 89 -1.60 15.11 -7.82
N LYS A 90 -0.84 15.36 -6.75
CA LYS A 90 0.53 14.88 -6.58
C LYS A 90 0.50 13.40 -6.18
N ILE A 91 0.66 12.52 -7.17
CA ILE A 91 0.62 11.06 -6.97
C ILE A 91 1.99 10.52 -6.53
N THR A 92 2.00 9.79 -5.41
CA THR A 92 3.13 8.97 -4.95
C THR A 92 2.68 7.53 -4.76
N VAL A 93 3.24 6.60 -5.52
CA VAL A 93 2.98 5.15 -5.37
C VAL A 93 4.28 4.43 -5.13
N SER A 94 4.37 3.66 -4.05
CA SER A 94 5.55 2.85 -3.74
C SER A 94 5.17 1.42 -3.39
N ALA A 95 5.92 0.46 -3.93
CA ALA A 95 5.83 -0.95 -3.56
C ALA A 95 6.79 -1.33 -2.41
N ASP A 96 7.36 -0.35 -1.72
CA ASP A 96 8.19 -0.63 -0.55
C ASP A 96 7.35 -0.92 0.70
N SER A 97 7.76 -1.95 1.44
CA SER A 97 7.02 -2.40 2.63
C SER A 97 7.05 -1.38 3.76
N LYS A 98 8.12 -0.58 3.88
CA LYS A 98 8.21 0.48 4.88
C LYS A 98 7.21 1.60 4.56
N ILE A 99 7.08 1.97 3.29
CA ILE A 99 6.12 3.01 2.85
C ILE A 99 4.68 2.58 3.13
N LEU A 100 4.33 1.32 2.82
CA LEU A 100 3.03 0.74 3.15
C LEU A 100 2.71 0.85 4.65
N LEU A 101 3.66 0.48 5.51
CA LEU A 101 3.48 0.49 6.97
C LEU A 101 3.38 1.90 7.54
N GLU A 102 4.23 2.84 7.09
CA GLU A 102 4.16 4.23 7.53
C GLU A 102 2.87 4.91 7.08
N THR A 103 2.41 4.61 5.85
CA THR A 103 1.12 5.06 5.33
C THR A 103 -0.03 4.54 6.20
N GLU A 104 -0.01 3.25 6.56
CA GLU A 104 -1.02 2.67 7.46
C GLU A 104 -1.02 3.31 8.85
N LYS A 105 0.16 3.55 9.44
CA LYS A 105 0.27 4.25 10.73
C LYS A 105 -0.36 5.63 10.66
N LEU A 106 -0.14 6.34 9.56
CA LEU A 106 -0.69 7.68 9.32
C LEU A 106 -2.23 7.62 9.20
N ILE A 107 -2.76 6.65 8.44
CA ILE A 107 -4.20 6.41 8.30
C ILE A 107 -4.87 6.11 9.66
N ARG A 108 -4.25 5.26 10.48
CA ARG A 108 -4.82 4.80 11.76
C ARG A 108 -4.80 5.88 12.84
N LYS A 109 -3.82 6.79 12.80
CA LYS A 109 -3.75 7.92 13.76
C LYS A 109 -4.74 9.01 13.36
N LYS A 110 -5.93 8.99 13.96
CA LYS A 110 -6.93 10.05 13.80
C LYS A 110 -6.43 11.37 14.41
N GLY A 111 -6.52 12.47 13.66
CA GLY A 111 -6.34 13.83 14.19
C GLY A 111 -4.88 14.32 14.26
N GLU A 112 -3.97 13.79 13.45
CA GLU A 112 -2.62 14.35 13.38
C GLU A 112 -2.66 15.75 12.76
N LYS A 113 -2.18 16.74 13.52
CA LYS A 113 -2.09 18.15 13.10
C LYS A 113 -1.04 18.41 12.01
N ASP A 114 -0.45 17.36 11.43
CA ASP A 114 0.75 17.46 10.59
C ASP A 114 0.86 16.31 9.57
N TYR A 115 -0.26 16.01 8.89
CA TYR A 115 -0.26 15.03 7.80
C TYR A 115 0.79 15.38 6.74
N GLN A 116 0.91 16.66 6.38
CA GLN A 116 1.82 17.14 5.34
C GLN A 116 3.30 16.80 5.64
N LYS A 117 3.84 17.16 6.82
CA LYS A 117 5.26 16.84 7.14
C LYS A 117 5.52 15.35 7.18
N LYS A 118 4.53 14.54 7.53
CA LYS A 118 4.67 13.08 7.56
C LYS A 118 4.62 12.47 6.18
N ILE A 119 3.76 12.98 5.31
CA ILE A 119 3.76 12.60 3.90
C ILE A 119 5.11 12.96 3.28
N ASP A 120 5.65 14.15 3.53
CA ASP A 120 6.98 14.55 3.04
C ASP A 120 8.09 13.65 3.56
N LYS A 121 8.04 13.26 4.84
CA LYS A 121 8.98 12.29 5.41
C LYS A 121 8.88 10.94 4.70
N ILE A 122 7.68 10.47 4.41
CA ILE A 122 7.47 9.20 3.69
C ILE A 122 8.03 9.29 2.26
N LYS A 123 7.79 10.41 1.55
CA LYS A 123 8.37 10.66 0.22
C LYS A 123 9.91 10.70 0.26
N SER A 124 10.50 11.27 1.31
CA SER A 124 11.96 11.26 1.48
C SER A 124 12.51 9.83 1.61
N ILE A 125 11.84 8.99 2.41
CA ILE A 125 12.24 7.58 2.58
C ILE A 125 12.14 6.82 1.25
N GLU A 126 11.13 7.13 0.43
CA GLU A 126 10.97 6.52 -0.89
C GLU A 126 12.15 6.88 -1.81
N LYS A 127 12.54 8.14 -1.86
CA LYS A 127 13.70 8.61 -2.65
C LYS A 127 15.02 7.98 -2.23
N GLU A 128 15.24 7.74 -0.94
CA GLU A 128 16.46 7.11 -0.43
C GLU A 128 16.59 5.62 -0.81
N GLN A 129 15.47 4.94 -1.08
CA GLN A 129 15.46 3.52 -1.40
C GLN A 129 15.41 3.21 -2.91
N THR A 130 15.35 4.24 -3.76
CA THR A 130 15.10 4.11 -5.21
C THR A 130 16.36 4.18 -6.04
#